data_AF-A0A7J6TRE4-F1
#
_entry.id   AF-A0A7J6TRE4-F1
#
_cell.length_a   1.000
_cell.length_b   1.000
_cell.length_c   1.000
_cell.angle_alpha   90.00
_cell.angle_beta   90.00
_cell.angle_gamma   90.00
#
_symmetry.space_group_name_H-M   'P 1'
#
loop_
_entity.id
_entity.type
_entity.pdbx_description
1 polymer ?
#
loop_
_entity_poly.entity_id
_entity_poly.type
_entity_poly.pdbx_seq_one_letter_code
_entity_poly.pdbx_strand_id
1 'polypeptide(L)'
;MTDTEGSLRATEAELFPRPSPELPSPTVFRAEYLIPNRPGCFAVSNEVMGLSEEFAEDPVGWMMAHFGDRKIPISRKVLAEQECKEDTLKHWYEILRHHEWYLKDWNFQSECEGLGIEPPYKCPEQFADDWLNPYWHSIQPKGGKDYRFMYWGSKGSTTPNHFDVMMSHSWTYNVTGRKLWYFGARENDKQLSIEFEQGPGEVVFVPSGWAHSVVNLDEDTISVNHNWFCGPNVRRVYAAFETDVAEVLRNLDGFGVKREPDTQWYDEHVQLILKGNDSMDMAMLADCILMGVEKLQDEQDFGDGWVEYSLAQATSVLQDILSKYRSVLKKAVVGKIEGLTSTDGSCIICSLIAVYIKEAAPVWVIVLISVGVAWLALGVAFKFVFSVRDPQCRRLQSVVVKESPSSARRDLTNSSVISVITSRISAELLLDQPINADSLGRCALFNPYFYQRSTAMDRLHISFAKAVTLLVLWLILIVTLGVVALVCAFIYHLSGIVVGSLIIVGGLIAVLGLVARRWIVVERDIKISEYYGKEDEGDDVKPRPAESIVTAV
;
A
#
# COMPACT_ATOMS: atom_id res chain seq x y z
N MET A 1 -2.70 -13.56 -12.32
CA MET A 1 -3.52 -12.50 -11.73
C MET A 1 -4.53 -12.11 -12.79
N THR A 2 -5.80 -12.38 -12.54
CA THR A 2 -6.91 -11.89 -13.35
C THR A 2 -7.05 -10.40 -13.10
N ASP A 3 -6.85 -9.60 -14.14
CA ASP A 3 -7.32 -8.23 -14.20
C ASP A 3 -8.82 -8.22 -13.87
N THR A 4 -9.17 -7.77 -12.68
CA THR A 4 -10.51 -7.27 -12.42
C THR A 4 -10.61 -5.92 -13.09
N GLU A 5 -11.20 -5.91 -14.29
CA GLU A 5 -11.82 -4.75 -14.92
C GLU A 5 -12.65 -3.99 -13.87
N GLY A 6 -12.25 -2.76 -13.56
CA GLY A 6 -12.96 -1.93 -12.57
C GLY A 6 -12.16 -0.77 -11.95
N SER A 7 -10.85 -0.65 -12.16
CA SER A 7 -10.16 0.61 -11.84
C SER A 7 -10.52 1.64 -12.92
N LEU A 8 -11.50 2.49 -12.62
CA LEU A 8 -11.76 3.72 -13.38
C LEU A 8 -10.40 4.41 -13.63
N ARG A 9 -10.03 4.63 -14.89
CA ARG A 9 -8.86 5.46 -15.22
C ARG A 9 -9.14 6.83 -14.62
N ALA A 10 -8.26 7.30 -13.74
CA ALA A 10 -8.36 8.64 -13.22
C ALA A 10 -8.34 9.62 -14.40
N THR A 11 -9.30 10.53 -14.43
CA THR A 11 -9.42 11.51 -15.51
C THR A 11 -8.50 12.70 -15.27
N GLU A 12 -8.19 13.45 -16.33
CA GLU A 12 -7.47 14.73 -16.22
C GLU A 12 -8.10 15.64 -15.16
N ALA A 13 -9.43 15.81 -15.20
CA ALA A 13 -10.15 16.69 -14.27
C ALA A 13 -10.09 16.23 -12.80
N GLU A 14 -9.86 14.94 -12.55
CA GLU A 14 -9.72 14.38 -11.20
C GLU A 14 -8.32 14.55 -10.63
N LEU A 15 -7.28 14.47 -11.48
CA LEU A 15 -5.88 14.59 -11.04
C LEU A 15 -5.36 16.03 -11.13
N PHE A 16 -5.81 16.79 -12.12
CA PHE A 16 -5.34 18.13 -12.45
C PHE A 16 -6.53 19.09 -12.66
N PRO A 17 -7.35 19.32 -11.63
CA PRO A 17 -8.50 20.22 -11.74
C PRO A 17 -8.07 21.65 -12.11
N ARG A 18 -8.96 22.37 -12.83
CA ARG A 18 -8.76 23.77 -13.23
C ARG A 18 -9.88 24.67 -12.70
N PRO A 19 -9.58 25.83 -12.08
CA PRO A 19 -8.23 26.30 -11.73
C PRO A 19 -7.52 25.36 -10.74
N SER A 20 -6.20 25.35 -10.75
CA SER A 20 -5.42 24.49 -9.85
C SER A 20 -5.70 24.86 -8.40
N PRO A 21 -5.89 23.88 -7.50
CA PRO A 21 -6.13 24.13 -6.08
C PRO A 21 -4.87 24.72 -5.43
N GLU A 22 -5.03 25.42 -4.31
CA GLU A 22 -3.89 25.83 -3.49
C GLU A 22 -3.14 24.60 -2.96
N LEU A 23 -1.81 24.71 -2.84
CA LEU A 23 -1.00 23.64 -2.26
C LEU A 23 -1.46 23.37 -0.80
N PRO A 24 -1.93 22.15 -0.49
CA PRO A 24 -2.52 21.86 0.81
C PRO A 24 -1.47 21.84 1.91
N SER A 25 -1.90 21.85 3.18
CA SER A 25 -0.97 21.72 4.32
C SER A 25 -0.16 20.42 4.24
N PRO A 26 1.03 20.34 4.86
CA PRO A 26 1.87 19.14 4.84
C PRO A 26 1.13 17.87 5.25
N THR A 27 0.29 17.91 6.29
CA THR A 27 -0.50 16.75 6.73
C THR A 27 -1.48 16.26 5.66
N VAL A 28 -2.19 17.18 5.00
CA VAL A 28 -3.14 16.84 3.93
C VAL A 28 -2.40 16.35 2.69
N PHE A 29 -1.31 17.02 2.31
CA PHE A 29 -0.45 16.60 1.20
C PHE A 29 0.05 15.15 1.39
N ARG A 30 0.53 14.83 2.60
CA ARG A 30 0.99 13.48 2.93
C ARG A 30 -0.11 12.44 2.79
N ALA A 31 -1.28 12.71 3.35
CA ALA A 31 -2.40 11.77 3.41
C ALA A 31 -3.05 11.54 2.04
N GLU A 32 -3.17 12.57 1.20
CA GLU A 32 -3.95 12.51 -0.04
C GLU A 32 -3.10 12.35 -1.31
N TYR A 33 -1.82 12.74 -1.27
CA TYR A 33 -0.95 12.75 -2.45
C TYR A 33 0.30 11.89 -2.26
N LEU A 34 1.11 12.15 -1.22
CA LEU A 34 2.40 11.49 -1.06
C LEU A 34 2.28 9.99 -0.76
N ILE A 35 1.55 9.61 0.30
CA ILE A 35 1.38 8.20 0.71
C ILE A 35 0.59 7.40 -0.34
N PRO A 36 -0.52 7.91 -0.91
CA PRO A 36 -1.24 7.22 -1.98
C PRO A 36 -0.49 7.22 -3.32
N ASN A 37 0.64 7.91 -3.44
CA ASN A 37 1.42 8.07 -4.67
C ASN A 37 0.59 8.69 -5.82
N ARG A 38 -0.18 9.73 -5.51
CA ARG A 38 -1.10 10.41 -6.43
C ARG A 38 -0.50 11.75 -6.91
N PRO A 39 -0.45 12.02 -8.22
CA PRO A 39 0.08 13.28 -8.75
C PRO A 39 -0.87 14.44 -8.48
N GLY A 40 -0.37 15.66 -8.60
CA GLY A 40 -1.20 16.87 -8.50
C GLY A 40 -0.52 18.10 -9.07
N CYS A 41 -1.32 19.09 -9.46
CA CYS A 41 -0.88 20.43 -9.83
C CYS A 41 -1.54 21.44 -8.87
N PHE A 42 -0.74 22.36 -8.33
CA PHE A 42 -1.18 23.27 -7.27
C PHE A 42 -0.73 24.70 -7.54
N ALA A 43 -1.58 25.67 -7.25
CA ALA A 43 -1.20 27.07 -7.19
C ALA A 43 -0.41 27.35 -5.90
N VAL A 44 0.68 28.11 -6.01
CA VAL A 44 1.57 28.45 -4.88
C VAL A 44 1.95 29.92 -4.95
N SER A 45 1.83 30.63 -3.82
CA SER A 45 2.25 32.03 -3.73
C SER A 45 3.78 32.17 -3.68
N ASN A 46 4.28 33.34 -4.06
CA ASN A 46 5.71 33.67 -3.94
C ASN A 46 6.22 33.52 -2.50
N GLU A 47 5.38 33.84 -1.52
CA GLU A 47 5.69 33.71 -0.10
C GLU A 47 5.91 32.26 0.31
N VAL A 48 5.02 31.34 -0.11
CA VAL A 48 5.15 29.91 0.19
C VAL A 48 6.35 29.29 -0.52
N MET A 49 6.66 29.72 -1.75
CA MET A 49 7.89 29.33 -2.45
C MET A 49 9.14 30.01 -1.91
N GLY A 50 9.02 31.01 -1.02
CA GLY A 50 10.13 31.83 -0.54
C GLY A 50 10.90 32.52 -1.67
N LEU A 51 10.22 32.95 -2.73
CA LEU A 51 10.87 33.64 -3.85
C LEU A 51 11.39 35.01 -3.43
N SER A 52 12.62 35.35 -3.83
CA SER A 52 13.11 36.72 -3.68
C SER A 52 12.33 37.65 -4.61
N GLU A 53 12.06 38.89 -4.17
CA GLU A 53 11.32 39.89 -4.96
C GLU A 53 12.00 40.13 -6.30
N GLU A 54 13.32 40.32 -6.30
CA GLU A 54 14.11 40.58 -7.52
C GLU A 54 13.99 39.43 -8.55
N PHE A 55 14.03 38.18 -8.10
CA PHE A 55 13.93 37.03 -8.99
C PHE A 55 12.49 36.79 -9.47
N ALA A 56 11.49 37.08 -8.63
CA ALA A 56 10.09 37.00 -9.03
C ALA A 56 9.70 38.07 -10.06
N GLU A 57 10.28 39.27 -9.96
CA GLU A 57 10.03 40.37 -10.89
C GLU A 57 10.74 40.21 -12.24
N ASP A 58 12.04 39.87 -12.23
CA ASP A 58 12.84 39.69 -13.43
C ASP A 58 13.79 38.48 -13.30
N PRO A 59 13.27 37.24 -13.46
CA PRO A 59 14.09 36.04 -13.32
C PRO A 59 15.22 35.99 -14.35
N VAL A 60 15.00 36.52 -15.55
CA VAL A 60 15.98 36.55 -16.63
C VAL A 60 17.13 37.50 -16.28
N GLY A 61 16.82 38.75 -15.94
CA GLY A 61 17.82 39.74 -15.56
C GLY A 61 18.60 39.33 -14.32
N TRP A 62 17.91 38.77 -13.32
CA TRP A 62 18.56 38.24 -12.12
C TRP A 62 19.56 37.13 -12.46
N MET A 63 19.18 36.15 -13.30
CA MET A 63 20.11 35.08 -13.72
C MET A 63 21.28 35.62 -14.54
N MET A 64 21.06 36.58 -15.44
CA MET A 64 22.14 37.19 -16.23
C MET A 64 23.14 37.95 -15.35
N ALA A 65 22.65 38.68 -14.34
CA ALA A 65 23.50 39.44 -13.43
C ALA A 65 24.42 38.55 -12.59
N HIS A 66 23.95 37.37 -12.19
CA HIS A 66 24.69 36.46 -11.31
C HIS A 66 25.50 35.40 -12.07
N PHE A 67 25.00 34.93 -13.22
CA PHE A 67 25.52 33.73 -13.90
C PHE A 67 25.84 33.93 -15.39
N GLY A 68 25.74 35.15 -15.95
CA GLY A 68 25.90 35.38 -17.40
C GLY A 68 27.16 34.74 -18.02
N ASP A 69 28.31 34.88 -17.37
CA ASP A 69 29.58 34.31 -17.86
C ASP A 69 29.85 32.87 -17.37
N ARG A 70 28.95 32.29 -16.56
CA ARG A 70 29.09 30.93 -16.03
C ARG A 70 28.69 29.91 -17.07
N LYS A 71 29.43 28.81 -17.10
CA LYS A 71 29.10 27.67 -17.94
C LYS A 71 27.94 26.88 -17.35
N ILE A 72 26.93 26.65 -18.17
CA ILE A 72 25.72 25.91 -17.84
C ILE A 72 25.60 24.66 -18.71
N PRO A 73 24.97 23.58 -18.22
CA PRO A 73 24.66 22.42 -19.04
C PRO A 73 23.51 22.74 -19.98
N ILE A 74 23.72 22.44 -21.26
CA ILE A 74 22.70 22.57 -22.30
C ILE A 74 22.62 21.27 -23.10
N SER A 75 21.40 20.92 -23.50
CA SER A 75 21.16 19.74 -24.32
C SER A 75 20.25 20.04 -25.48
N ARG A 76 20.39 19.28 -26.56
CA ARG A 76 19.52 19.34 -27.72
C ARG A 76 19.23 17.92 -28.19
N LYS A 77 17.99 17.68 -28.58
CA LYS A 77 17.62 16.41 -29.19
C LYS A 77 17.97 16.45 -30.68
N VAL A 78 18.83 15.54 -31.13
CA VAL A 78 19.16 15.38 -32.55
C VAL A 78 18.79 13.96 -32.94
N LEU A 79 17.73 13.82 -33.75
CA LEU A 79 17.17 12.52 -34.12
C LEU A 79 16.77 11.70 -32.86
N ALA A 80 17.38 10.52 -32.69
CA ALA A 80 17.16 9.61 -31.55
C ALA A 80 18.19 9.79 -30.42
N GLU A 81 19.18 10.67 -30.59
CA GLU A 81 20.26 10.89 -29.64
C GLU A 81 20.13 12.26 -28.96
N GLN A 82 20.64 12.36 -27.74
CA GLN A 82 20.74 13.61 -27.00
C GLN A 82 22.18 14.12 -27.09
N GLU A 83 22.35 15.32 -27.63
CA GLU A 83 23.62 16.04 -27.62
C GLU A 83 23.68 16.89 -26.36
N CYS A 84 24.76 16.77 -25.59
CA CYS A 84 24.98 17.55 -24.36
C CYS A 84 26.32 18.30 -24.45
N LYS A 85 26.34 19.56 -24.03
CA LYS A 85 27.57 20.35 -23.87
C LYS A 85 27.39 21.41 -22.80
N GLU A 86 28.47 22.12 -22.48
CA GLU A 86 28.43 23.32 -21.66
C GLU A 86 28.63 24.57 -22.52
N ASP A 87 27.93 25.65 -22.19
CA ASP A 87 28.17 26.97 -22.77
C ASP A 87 27.92 28.06 -21.72
N THR A 88 28.41 29.28 -21.94
CA THR A 88 28.09 30.40 -21.03
C THR A 88 26.60 30.71 -21.08
N LEU A 89 25.99 31.02 -19.93
CA LEU A 89 24.56 31.36 -19.85
C LEU A 89 24.19 32.47 -20.84
N LYS A 90 25.03 33.51 -20.93
CA LYS A 90 24.83 34.63 -21.85
C LYS A 90 24.84 34.21 -23.31
N HIS A 91 25.88 33.47 -23.75
CA HIS A 91 25.95 33.01 -25.14
C HIS A 91 24.81 32.04 -25.49
N TRP A 92 24.45 31.15 -24.55
CA TRP A 92 23.29 30.28 -24.74
C TRP A 92 22.00 31.10 -24.92
N TYR A 93 21.76 32.07 -24.04
CA TYR A 93 20.54 32.87 -24.05
C TYR A 93 20.42 33.75 -25.30
N GLU A 94 21.52 34.40 -25.71
CA GLU A 94 21.52 35.31 -26.86
C GLU A 94 21.51 34.57 -28.21
N ILE A 95 22.07 33.35 -28.28
CA ILE A 95 22.32 32.66 -29.56
C ILE A 95 21.73 31.24 -29.55
N LEU A 96 22.20 30.36 -28.66
CA LEU A 96 21.95 28.92 -28.80
C LEU A 96 20.50 28.51 -28.53
N ARG A 97 19.77 29.21 -27.65
CA ARG A 97 18.38 28.88 -27.33
C ARG A 97 17.44 28.94 -28.54
N HIS A 98 17.81 29.72 -29.56
CA HIS A 98 17.09 29.82 -30.83
C HIS A 98 17.43 28.68 -31.81
N HIS A 99 18.36 27.80 -31.43
CA HIS A 99 18.79 26.63 -32.18
C HIS A 99 18.51 25.32 -31.41
N GLU A 100 17.38 25.29 -30.70
CA GLU A 100 16.85 24.12 -29.97
C GLU A 100 17.70 23.65 -28.77
N TRP A 101 18.70 24.44 -28.35
CA TRP A 101 19.46 24.13 -27.14
C TRP A 101 18.67 24.49 -25.89
N TYR A 102 18.37 23.48 -25.09
CA TYR A 102 17.63 23.57 -23.83
C TYR A 102 18.61 23.57 -22.65
N LEU A 103 18.57 24.62 -21.81
CA LEU A 103 19.26 24.59 -20.52
C LEU A 103 18.57 23.55 -19.65
N LYS A 104 19.31 22.46 -19.38
CA LYS A 104 18.78 21.30 -18.67
C LYS A 104 19.81 20.68 -17.74
N ASP A 105 19.32 20.21 -16.59
CA ASP A 105 20.07 19.53 -15.53
C ASP A 105 21.07 20.46 -14.82
N TRP A 106 20.75 21.76 -14.73
CA TRP A 106 21.59 22.73 -14.04
C TRP A 106 21.38 22.66 -12.52
N ASN A 107 22.40 22.25 -11.76
CA ASN A 107 22.41 22.18 -10.29
C ASN A 107 22.38 23.57 -9.63
N PHE A 108 21.31 24.31 -9.87
CA PHE A 108 21.22 25.75 -9.65
C PHE A 108 21.33 26.15 -8.18
N GLN A 109 20.66 25.44 -7.25
CA GLN A 109 20.79 25.74 -5.82
C GLN A 109 22.20 25.45 -5.30
N SER A 110 22.77 24.31 -5.66
CA SER A 110 24.15 23.99 -5.28
C SER A 110 25.13 25.03 -5.82
N GLU A 111 24.98 25.49 -7.06
CA GLU A 111 25.86 26.51 -7.62
C GLU A 111 25.69 27.86 -6.91
N CYS A 112 24.47 28.29 -6.58
CA CYS A 112 24.23 29.46 -5.74
C CYS A 112 25.01 29.35 -4.41
N GLU A 113 24.84 28.24 -3.71
CA GLU A 113 25.49 27.96 -2.42
C GLU A 113 27.03 27.94 -2.54
N GLY A 114 27.57 27.38 -3.62
CA GLY A 114 29.00 27.33 -3.91
C GLY A 114 29.61 28.70 -4.21
N LEU A 115 28.82 29.62 -4.76
CA LEU A 115 29.23 31.01 -5.03
C LEU A 115 28.92 31.96 -3.85
N GLY A 116 28.29 31.47 -2.78
CA GLY A 116 27.86 32.31 -1.67
C GLY A 116 26.68 33.24 -2.02
N ILE A 117 25.91 32.87 -3.05
CA ILE A 117 24.66 33.53 -3.44
C ILE A 117 23.54 32.83 -2.69
N GLU A 118 22.67 33.60 -2.02
CA GLU A 118 21.47 33.03 -1.40
C GLU A 118 20.54 32.52 -2.52
N PRO A 119 20.11 31.25 -2.52
CA PRO A 119 19.18 30.74 -3.51
C PRO A 119 17.89 31.58 -3.57
N PRO A 120 17.36 31.91 -4.75
CA PRO A 120 16.24 32.84 -4.88
C PRO A 120 14.87 32.21 -4.57
N TYR A 121 14.85 31.01 -4.01
CA TYR A 121 13.64 30.27 -3.63
C TYR A 121 13.95 29.27 -2.51
N LYS A 122 12.91 28.82 -1.81
CA LYS A 122 12.96 27.78 -0.79
C LYS A 122 12.13 26.57 -1.20
N CYS A 123 12.42 25.43 -0.58
CA CYS A 123 11.60 24.23 -0.72
C CYS A 123 10.32 24.38 0.13
N PRO A 124 9.11 24.22 -0.44
CA PRO A 124 7.88 24.15 0.34
C PRO A 124 7.89 23.01 1.36
N GLU A 125 7.25 23.22 2.52
CA GLU A 125 7.24 22.26 3.64
C GLU A 125 6.70 20.87 3.26
N GLN A 126 5.80 20.81 2.28
CA GLN A 126 5.19 19.58 1.75
C GLN A 126 6.24 18.63 1.15
N PHE A 127 7.37 19.17 0.69
CA PHE A 127 8.45 18.43 0.04
C PHE A 127 9.75 18.43 0.88
N ALA A 128 9.70 18.92 2.12
CA ALA A 128 10.87 19.12 2.96
C ALA A 128 11.39 17.83 3.65
N ASP A 129 10.61 16.74 3.63
CA ASP A 129 11.12 15.43 4.04
C ASP A 129 11.95 14.79 2.93
N ASP A 130 13.10 15.39 2.64
CA ASP A 130 14.05 14.96 1.62
C ASP A 130 15.24 14.26 2.27
N TRP A 131 15.46 12.99 1.92
CA TRP A 131 16.61 12.22 2.40
C TRP A 131 17.79 12.25 1.42
N LEU A 132 17.52 12.57 0.15
CA LEU A 132 18.47 12.50 -0.94
C LEU A 132 19.43 13.69 -0.93
N ASN A 133 18.93 14.93 -1.00
CA ASN A 133 19.81 16.09 -1.15
C ASN A 133 20.65 16.39 0.10
N PRO A 134 20.14 16.30 1.35
CA PRO A 134 20.98 16.44 2.54
C PRO A 134 22.12 15.42 2.59
N TYR A 135 21.86 14.17 2.17
CA TYR A 135 22.90 13.15 2.05
C TYR A 135 23.97 13.57 1.04
N TRP A 136 23.58 14.02 -0.16
CA TRP A 136 24.53 14.50 -1.17
C TRP A 136 25.39 15.67 -0.68
N HIS A 137 24.81 16.63 0.03
CA HIS A 137 25.56 17.74 0.62
C HIS A 137 26.51 17.31 1.75
N SER A 138 26.25 16.17 2.40
CA SER A 138 27.15 15.63 3.42
C SER A 138 28.42 15.00 2.84
N ILE A 139 28.36 14.54 1.59
CA ILE A 139 29.46 13.82 0.93
C ILE A 139 30.13 14.63 -0.20
N GLN A 140 29.48 15.69 -0.69
CA GLN A 140 30.05 16.62 -1.68
C GLN A 140 30.18 18.04 -1.11
N PRO A 141 31.21 18.80 -1.56
CA PRO A 141 31.32 20.22 -1.21
C PRO A 141 30.16 21.03 -1.82
N LYS A 142 29.86 22.19 -1.22
CA LYS A 142 28.94 23.19 -1.80
C LYS A 142 29.38 23.57 -3.22
N GLY A 143 28.44 23.71 -4.15
CA GLY A 143 28.74 23.87 -5.57
C GLY A 143 28.97 22.55 -6.32
N GLY A 144 28.77 21.40 -5.65
CA GLY A 144 28.81 20.06 -6.24
C GLY A 144 27.50 19.63 -6.91
N LYS A 145 27.40 18.34 -7.24
CA LYS A 145 26.17 17.77 -7.82
C LYS A 145 25.12 17.52 -6.73
N ASP A 146 23.88 17.81 -7.06
CA ASP A 146 22.69 17.46 -6.27
C ASP A 146 21.54 17.07 -7.20
N TYR A 147 20.33 16.92 -6.64
CA TYR A 147 19.12 16.58 -7.37
C TYR A 147 18.13 17.76 -7.40
N ARG A 148 18.67 18.98 -7.43
CA ARG A 148 17.93 20.25 -7.42
C ARG A 148 18.29 21.03 -8.68
N PHE A 149 17.47 20.86 -9.71
CA PHE A 149 17.72 21.34 -11.05
C PHE A 149 16.95 22.61 -11.37
N MET A 150 17.51 23.44 -12.25
CA MET A 150 16.77 24.43 -13.02
C MET A 150 16.69 24.00 -14.48
N TYR A 151 15.52 24.24 -15.08
CA TYR A 151 15.29 24.10 -16.50
C TYR A 151 14.90 25.45 -17.10
N TRP A 152 15.51 25.83 -18.21
CA TRP A 152 15.15 27.03 -18.96
C TRP A 152 15.16 26.75 -20.45
N GLY A 153 13.99 26.78 -21.07
CA GLY A 153 13.82 26.38 -22.46
C GLY A 153 13.00 27.36 -23.28
N SER A 154 13.34 27.43 -24.56
CA SER A 154 12.57 28.10 -25.60
C SER A 154 11.35 27.29 -26.02
N LYS A 155 10.44 27.92 -26.76
CA LYS A 155 9.20 27.26 -27.20
C LYS A 155 9.51 26.01 -28.02
N GLY A 156 8.86 24.91 -27.68
CA GLY A 156 9.02 23.62 -28.35
C GLY A 156 10.17 22.76 -27.81
N SER A 157 11.01 23.28 -26.90
CA SER A 157 11.96 22.43 -26.18
C SER A 157 11.21 21.42 -25.29
N THR A 158 11.74 20.20 -25.19
CA THR A 158 11.02 19.08 -24.55
C THR A 158 11.89 18.25 -23.62
N THR A 159 11.29 17.73 -22.56
CA THR A 159 11.80 16.55 -21.84
C THR A 159 11.02 15.33 -22.30
N PRO A 160 11.67 14.29 -22.86
CA PRO A 160 10.99 13.11 -23.40
C PRO A 160 10.32 12.27 -22.31
N ASN A 161 9.51 11.29 -22.72
CA ASN A 161 8.85 10.35 -21.81
C ASN A 161 9.85 9.58 -20.95
N HIS A 162 9.73 9.69 -19.63
CA HIS A 162 10.60 9.01 -18.67
C HIS A 162 9.88 8.76 -17.34
N PHE A 163 10.51 7.93 -16.50
CA PHE A 163 10.31 7.96 -15.05
C PHE A 163 11.48 8.73 -14.44
N ASP A 164 11.25 9.36 -13.30
CA ASP A 164 12.32 10.03 -12.57
C ASP A 164 13.41 9.05 -12.12
N VAL A 165 14.65 9.56 -12.09
CA VAL A 165 15.85 8.81 -11.69
C VAL A 165 15.66 8.14 -10.33
N MET A 166 16.19 6.93 -10.18
CA MET A 166 16.06 6.11 -8.96
C MET A 166 14.60 5.84 -8.53
N MET A 167 13.61 6.04 -9.40
CA MET A 167 12.19 6.04 -9.01
C MET A 167 11.91 7.02 -7.85
N SER A 168 12.61 8.16 -7.83
CA SER A 168 12.37 9.24 -6.88
C SER A 168 11.00 9.89 -7.10
N HIS A 169 10.55 10.66 -6.12
CA HIS A 169 9.55 11.70 -6.33
C HIS A 169 10.21 12.90 -7.00
N SER A 170 9.44 13.70 -7.73
CA SER A 170 9.88 15.03 -8.13
C SER A 170 8.78 16.08 -8.01
N TRP A 171 9.20 17.33 -7.85
CA TRP A 171 8.32 18.48 -7.85
C TRP A 171 8.92 19.55 -8.73
N THR A 172 8.06 20.30 -9.40
CA THR A 172 8.47 21.32 -10.39
C THR A 172 7.64 22.57 -10.20
N TYR A 173 8.29 23.64 -9.74
CA TYR A 173 7.68 24.96 -9.69
C TYR A 173 7.99 25.71 -10.98
N ASN A 174 6.96 26.23 -11.64
CA ASN A 174 7.12 26.98 -12.87
C ASN A 174 7.16 28.49 -12.56
N VAL A 175 8.33 29.10 -12.76
CA VAL A 175 8.61 30.51 -12.43
C VAL A 175 7.99 31.43 -13.48
N THR A 176 8.19 31.12 -14.77
CA THR A 176 7.62 31.88 -15.89
C THR A 176 7.43 30.98 -17.11
N GLY A 177 6.64 31.45 -18.08
CA GLY A 177 6.21 30.69 -19.24
C GLY A 177 5.20 29.59 -18.89
N ARG A 178 4.87 28.75 -19.86
CA ARG A 178 3.92 27.64 -19.68
C ARG A 178 4.51 26.33 -20.16
N LYS A 179 4.13 25.25 -19.49
CA LYS A 179 4.51 23.87 -19.85
C LYS A 179 3.27 23.06 -20.19
N LEU A 180 3.35 22.27 -21.25
CA LEU A 180 2.37 21.23 -21.54
C LEU A 180 2.91 19.90 -21.03
N TRP A 181 2.16 19.28 -20.13
CA TRP A 181 2.49 18.03 -19.49
C TRP A 181 1.70 16.89 -20.12
N TYR A 182 2.38 15.76 -20.29
CA TYR A 182 1.77 14.49 -20.61
C TYR A 182 2.12 13.49 -19.51
N PHE A 183 1.13 12.88 -18.88
CA PHE A 183 1.28 11.90 -17.81
C PHE A 183 0.75 10.52 -18.22
N GLY A 184 1.35 9.49 -17.64
CA GLY A 184 0.84 8.13 -17.66
C GLY A 184 -0.56 8.06 -17.03
N ALA A 185 -1.41 7.15 -17.50
CA ALA A 185 -2.75 6.95 -16.91
C ALA A 185 -2.68 6.44 -15.46
N ARG A 186 -1.57 5.75 -15.14
CA ARG A 186 -1.35 4.99 -13.90
C ARG A 186 0.15 4.92 -13.60
N GLU A 187 0.46 4.59 -12.35
CA GLU A 187 1.82 4.23 -11.92
C GLU A 187 2.37 3.07 -12.77
N ASN A 188 3.65 3.15 -13.13
CA ASN A 188 4.43 2.21 -13.95
C ASN A 188 3.92 2.03 -15.40
N ASP A 189 2.95 2.83 -15.85
CA ASP A 189 2.48 2.84 -17.23
C ASP A 189 3.25 3.90 -18.04
N LYS A 190 4.02 3.45 -19.03
CA LYS A 190 4.74 4.34 -19.95
C LYS A 190 3.81 5.01 -20.98
N GLN A 191 2.56 4.57 -21.11
CA GLN A 191 1.61 5.17 -22.04
C GLN A 191 1.07 6.50 -21.49
N LEU A 192 1.47 7.59 -22.15
CA LEU A 192 0.98 8.92 -21.83
C LEU A 192 -0.44 9.11 -22.36
N SER A 193 -1.35 9.52 -21.51
CA SER A 193 -2.78 9.68 -21.86
C SER A 193 -3.50 10.80 -21.13
N ILE A 194 -2.85 11.44 -20.15
CA ILE A 194 -3.38 12.60 -19.44
C ILE A 194 -2.56 13.80 -19.91
N GLU A 195 -3.23 14.87 -20.34
CA GLU A 195 -2.61 16.10 -20.84
C GLU A 195 -3.11 17.27 -20.01
N PHE A 196 -2.22 18.15 -19.56
CA PHE A 196 -2.61 19.38 -18.88
C PHE A 196 -1.53 20.46 -19.00
N GLU A 197 -1.91 21.72 -18.90
CA GLU A 197 -0.95 22.82 -18.87
C GLU A 197 -0.47 23.12 -17.45
N GLN A 198 0.73 23.64 -17.28
CA GLN A 198 1.23 24.24 -16.04
C GLN A 198 1.57 25.70 -16.34
N GLY A 199 0.97 26.61 -15.58
CA GLY A 199 1.20 28.06 -15.66
C GLY A 199 2.26 28.55 -14.68
N PRO A 200 2.66 29.84 -14.77
CA PRO A 200 3.51 30.47 -13.77
C PRO A 200 2.87 30.42 -12.38
N GLY A 201 3.66 30.19 -11.33
CA GLY A 201 3.18 30.10 -9.97
C GLY A 201 2.59 28.74 -9.59
N GLU A 202 2.60 27.75 -10.48
CA GLU A 202 2.10 26.41 -10.20
C GLU A 202 3.24 25.42 -9.88
N VAL A 203 3.01 24.53 -8.91
CA VAL A 203 3.84 23.35 -8.64
C VAL A 203 3.14 22.10 -9.14
N VAL A 204 3.84 21.27 -9.93
CA VAL A 204 3.41 19.90 -10.20
C VAL A 204 4.19 18.94 -9.29
N PHE A 205 3.47 18.06 -8.60
CA PHE A 205 4.03 16.91 -7.89
C PHE A 205 3.96 15.68 -8.79
N VAL A 206 5.13 15.09 -9.07
CA VAL A 206 5.30 13.84 -9.79
C VAL A 206 5.63 12.72 -8.78
N PRO A 207 4.71 11.77 -8.55
CA PRO A 207 4.98 10.67 -7.65
C PRO A 207 5.92 9.63 -8.29
N SER A 208 6.51 8.80 -7.45
CA SER A 208 7.42 7.73 -7.88
C SER A 208 6.71 6.80 -8.87
N GLY A 209 7.36 6.49 -9.99
CA GLY A 209 6.82 5.58 -11.00
C GLY A 209 5.74 6.18 -11.91
N TRP A 210 5.50 7.50 -11.92
CA TRP A 210 4.61 8.12 -12.90
C TRP A 210 5.38 8.56 -14.14
N ALA A 211 5.05 7.95 -15.29
CA ALA A 211 5.68 8.31 -16.56
C ALA A 211 5.21 9.69 -16.99
N HIS A 212 6.12 10.53 -17.46
CA HIS A 212 5.75 11.87 -17.89
C HIS A 212 6.68 12.42 -18.98
N SER A 213 6.15 13.35 -19.76
CA SER A 213 6.92 14.19 -20.70
C SER A 213 6.41 15.62 -20.66
N VAL A 214 7.26 16.56 -21.07
CA VAL A 214 6.99 18.00 -20.93
C VAL A 214 7.42 18.75 -22.18
N VAL A 215 6.61 19.70 -22.62
CA VAL A 215 6.91 20.64 -23.72
C VAL A 215 6.78 22.07 -23.22
N ASN A 216 7.81 22.89 -23.41
CA ASN A 216 7.74 24.32 -23.10
C ASN A 216 6.94 25.05 -24.21
N LEU A 217 5.94 25.84 -23.82
CA LEU A 217 4.99 26.49 -24.74
C LEU A 217 5.36 27.93 -25.11
N ASP A 218 6.19 28.57 -24.28
CA ASP A 218 6.61 29.96 -24.42
C ASP A 218 8.14 30.06 -24.57
N GLU A 219 8.62 31.20 -25.08
CA GLU A 219 10.05 31.42 -25.40
C GLU A 219 10.95 31.49 -24.16
N ASP A 220 10.38 31.98 -23.05
CA ASP A 220 11.03 32.01 -21.75
C ASP A 220 10.20 31.16 -20.79
N THR A 221 10.50 29.86 -20.74
CA THR A 221 9.90 28.94 -19.77
C THR A 221 10.97 28.50 -18.78
N ILE A 222 10.85 28.96 -17.53
CA ILE A 222 11.82 28.71 -16.44
C ILE A 222 11.13 27.93 -15.33
N SER A 223 11.70 26.81 -14.93
CA SER A 223 11.24 26.04 -13.77
C SER A 223 12.38 25.58 -12.89
N VAL A 224 12.06 25.39 -11.61
CA VAL A 224 12.94 24.75 -10.63
C VAL A 224 12.34 23.41 -10.23
N ASN A 225 13.19 22.39 -10.16
CA ASN A 225 12.82 21.00 -10.13
C ASN A 225 13.66 20.26 -9.10
N HIS A 226 13.05 19.62 -8.11
CA HIS A 226 13.79 18.80 -7.14
C HIS A 226 13.33 17.36 -7.24
N ASN A 227 14.28 16.43 -7.25
CA ASN A 227 14.03 15.02 -7.00
C ASN A 227 14.36 14.71 -5.54
N TRP A 228 13.52 13.90 -4.90
CA TRP A 228 13.76 13.43 -3.53
C TRP A 228 13.14 12.06 -3.29
N PHE A 229 13.53 11.42 -2.19
CA PHE A 229 12.80 10.29 -1.65
C PHE A 229 12.74 10.36 -0.13
N CYS A 230 11.77 9.63 0.42
CA CYS A 230 11.43 9.56 1.83
C CYS A 230 10.80 8.20 2.16
N GLY A 231 10.26 8.06 3.36
CA GLY A 231 9.64 6.82 3.85
C GLY A 231 8.64 6.19 2.85
N PRO A 232 7.64 6.93 2.35
CA PRO A 232 6.64 6.42 1.40
C PRO A 232 7.19 5.73 0.13
N ASN A 233 8.30 6.22 -0.46
CA ASN A 233 8.84 5.67 -1.70
C ASN A 233 10.19 4.96 -1.56
N VAL A 234 10.79 4.89 -0.36
CA VAL A 234 12.10 4.23 -0.16
C VAL A 234 12.15 2.78 -0.67
N ARG A 235 11.04 2.03 -0.56
CA ARG A 235 10.95 0.67 -1.11
C ARG A 235 11.05 0.63 -2.64
N ARG A 236 10.49 1.63 -3.32
CA ARG A 236 10.55 1.75 -4.80
C ARG A 236 11.94 2.13 -5.26
N VAL A 237 12.58 3.07 -4.54
CA VAL A 237 13.98 3.43 -4.76
C VAL A 237 14.88 2.20 -4.63
N TYR A 238 14.75 1.46 -3.53
CA TYR A 238 15.52 0.24 -3.33
C TYR A 238 15.23 -0.83 -4.39
N ALA A 239 13.98 -1.01 -4.81
CA ALA A 239 13.63 -1.94 -5.89
C ALA A 239 14.23 -1.53 -7.26
N ALA A 240 14.39 -0.23 -7.51
CA ALA A 240 15.11 0.26 -8.68
C ALA A 240 16.58 -0.18 -8.63
N PHE A 241 17.27 0.08 -7.51
CA PHE A 241 18.66 -0.35 -7.33
C PHE A 241 18.82 -1.87 -7.41
N GLU A 242 17.88 -2.67 -6.89
CA GLU A 242 17.88 -4.13 -7.05
C GLU A 242 17.79 -4.54 -8.54
N THR A 243 17.00 -3.80 -9.32
CA THR A 243 16.85 -4.03 -10.76
C THR A 243 18.16 -3.72 -11.49
N ASP A 244 18.81 -2.62 -11.13
CA ASP A 244 20.08 -2.18 -11.70
C ASP A 244 21.21 -3.15 -11.32
N VAL A 245 21.27 -3.59 -10.06
CA VAL A 245 22.18 -4.68 -9.63
C VAL A 245 21.95 -5.93 -10.47
N ALA A 246 20.70 -6.35 -10.64
CA ALA A 246 20.40 -7.52 -11.44
C ALA A 246 20.82 -7.35 -12.91
N GLU A 247 20.75 -6.13 -13.46
CA GLU A 247 21.25 -5.82 -14.80
C GLU A 247 22.76 -5.89 -14.89
N VAL A 248 23.47 -5.29 -13.93
CA VAL A 248 24.94 -5.36 -13.85
C VAL A 248 25.39 -6.82 -13.79
N LEU A 249 24.75 -7.64 -12.95
CA LEU A 249 25.07 -9.06 -12.83
C LEU A 249 24.83 -9.84 -14.14
N ARG A 250 23.71 -9.57 -14.84
CA ARG A 250 23.43 -10.17 -16.15
C ARG A 250 24.49 -9.77 -17.18
N ASN A 251 24.89 -8.51 -17.21
CA ASN A 251 25.90 -8.02 -18.14
C ASN A 251 27.28 -8.65 -17.86
N LEU A 252 27.68 -8.72 -16.59
CA LEU A 252 28.93 -9.38 -16.18
C LEU A 252 28.97 -10.86 -16.59
N ASP A 253 27.89 -11.61 -16.34
CA ASP A 253 27.79 -13.01 -16.77
C ASP A 253 27.84 -13.13 -18.31
N GLY A 254 27.19 -12.22 -19.04
CA GLY A 254 27.27 -12.13 -20.49
C GLY A 254 28.69 -11.89 -21.03
N PHE A 255 29.54 -11.19 -20.28
CA PHE A 255 30.97 -11.02 -20.58
C PHE A 255 31.84 -12.19 -20.08
N GLY A 256 31.25 -13.22 -19.48
CA GLY A 256 31.96 -14.36 -18.90
C GLY A 256 32.60 -14.08 -17.54
N VAL A 257 32.27 -12.96 -16.89
CA VAL A 257 32.76 -12.59 -15.56
C VAL A 257 31.88 -13.25 -14.49
N LYS A 258 32.38 -14.34 -13.90
CA LYS A 258 31.66 -15.10 -12.87
C LYS A 258 32.06 -14.71 -11.47
N ARG A 259 31.11 -14.74 -10.53
CA ARG A 259 31.38 -14.61 -9.10
C ARG A 259 32.04 -15.88 -8.59
N GLU A 260 33.29 -15.78 -8.15
CA GLU A 260 33.96 -16.87 -7.43
C GLU A 260 33.57 -16.84 -5.94
N PRO A 261 33.62 -17.97 -5.22
CA PRO A 261 33.36 -18.00 -3.79
C PRO A 261 34.24 -17.00 -3.02
N ASP A 262 33.66 -16.32 -2.02
CA ASP A 262 34.35 -15.42 -1.09
C ASP A 262 35.08 -14.23 -1.74
N THR A 263 34.63 -13.79 -2.92
CA THR A 263 35.26 -12.69 -3.64
C THR A 263 34.63 -11.33 -3.34
N GLN A 264 35.19 -10.64 -2.34
CA GLN A 264 34.86 -9.24 -2.05
C GLN A 264 35.05 -8.34 -3.29
N TRP A 265 36.06 -8.63 -4.12
CA TRP A 265 36.33 -7.85 -5.34
C TRP A 265 35.13 -7.85 -6.30
N TYR A 266 34.39 -8.97 -6.44
CA TYR A 266 33.27 -9.06 -7.37
C TYR A 266 32.14 -8.13 -6.92
N ASP A 267 31.80 -8.19 -5.63
CA ASP A 267 30.76 -7.35 -5.04
C ASP A 267 31.16 -5.86 -5.14
N GLU A 268 32.42 -5.51 -4.91
CA GLU A 268 32.94 -4.14 -5.07
C GLU A 268 32.86 -3.63 -6.51
N HIS A 269 33.11 -4.48 -7.51
CA HIS A 269 32.97 -4.08 -8.92
C HIS A 269 31.52 -3.89 -9.33
N VAL A 270 30.60 -4.70 -8.81
CA VAL A 270 29.16 -4.47 -8.99
C VAL A 270 28.79 -3.09 -8.44
N GLN A 271 29.25 -2.74 -7.24
CA GLN A 271 29.00 -1.41 -6.66
C GLN A 271 29.64 -0.28 -7.48
N LEU A 272 30.83 -0.49 -8.03
CA LEU A 272 31.49 0.50 -8.88
C LEU A 272 30.69 0.79 -10.16
N ILE A 273 30.17 -0.25 -10.80
CA ILE A 273 29.33 -0.11 -12.01
C ILE A 273 28.01 0.57 -11.66
N LEU A 274 27.36 0.14 -10.58
CA LEU A 274 26.12 0.74 -10.09
C LEU A 274 26.31 2.23 -9.81
N LYS A 275 27.38 2.60 -9.11
CA LYS A 275 27.75 4.00 -8.88
C LYS A 275 28.02 4.78 -10.17
N GLY A 276 28.58 4.13 -11.19
CA GLY A 276 28.78 4.74 -12.50
C GLY A 276 27.48 5.03 -13.23
N ASN A 277 26.48 4.16 -13.10
CA ASN A 277 25.17 4.29 -13.75
C ASN A 277 24.26 5.28 -13.01
N ASP A 278 24.15 5.14 -11.70
CA ASP A 278 23.13 5.81 -10.88
C ASP A 278 23.70 6.92 -9.98
N SER A 279 24.99 7.22 -10.12
CA SER A 279 25.76 8.10 -9.23
C SER A 279 25.84 7.63 -7.76
N MET A 280 25.20 6.50 -7.42
CA MET A 280 25.06 5.97 -6.08
C MET A 280 25.16 4.44 -6.11
N ASP A 281 25.80 3.86 -5.09
CA ASP A 281 25.83 2.40 -4.89
C ASP A 281 24.92 1.97 -3.72
N MET A 282 24.76 0.67 -3.46
CA MET A 282 23.90 0.18 -2.36
C MET A 282 24.39 0.63 -0.98
N ALA A 283 25.72 0.80 -0.80
CA ALA A 283 26.27 1.26 0.47
C ALA A 283 25.93 2.74 0.71
N MET A 284 26.00 3.56 -0.33
CA MET A 284 25.57 4.96 -0.31
C MET A 284 24.05 5.09 -0.09
N LEU A 285 23.24 4.23 -0.72
CA LEU A 285 21.80 4.17 -0.48
C LEU A 285 21.50 3.85 0.99
N ALA A 286 22.19 2.87 1.58
CA ALA A 286 22.04 2.53 3.00
C ALA A 286 22.44 3.68 3.92
N ASP A 287 23.57 4.35 3.64
CA ASP A 287 24.02 5.54 4.37
C ASP A 287 22.97 6.67 4.29
N CYS A 288 22.39 6.89 3.10
CA CYS A 288 21.37 7.91 2.84
C CYS A 288 20.06 7.61 3.60
N ILE A 289 19.56 6.38 3.56
CA ILE A 289 18.36 5.98 4.30
C ILE A 289 18.57 6.10 5.81
N LEU A 290 19.75 5.72 6.32
CA LEU A 290 20.08 5.89 7.74
C LEU A 290 20.08 7.36 8.17
N MET A 291 20.58 8.27 7.34
CA MET A 291 20.53 9.71 7.62
C MET A 291 19.08 10.21 7.70
N GLY A 292 18.20 9.73 6.81
CA GLY A 292 16.76 10.01 6.89
C GLY A 292 16.11 9.47 8.16
N VAL A 293 16.48 8.24 8.58
CA VAL A 293 16.01 7.63 9.83
C VAL A 293 16.46 8.44 11.05
N GLU A 294 17.72 8.86 11.11
CA GLU A 294 18.26 9.68 12.20
C GLU A 294 17.52 11.02 12.29
N LYS A 295 17.31 11.68 11.15
CA LYS A 295 16.50 12.90 11.08
C LYS A 295 15.08 12.69 11.63
N LEU A 296 14.39 11.63 11.20
CA LEU A 296 13.04 11.31 11.66
C LEU A 296 12.96 10.98 13.15
N GLN A 297 14.01 10.39 13.73
CA GLN A 297 14.06 10.10 15.17
C GLN A 297 14.20 11.37 16.02
N ASP A 298 14.79 12.42 15.45
CA ASP A 298 14.92 13.74 16.07
C ASP A 298 13.68 14.63 15.86
N GLU A 299 12.77 14.25 14.95
CA GLU A 299 11.54 14.98 14.68
C GLU A 299 10.50 14.81 15.80
N GLN A 300 9.76 15.89 16.07
CA GLN A 300 8.67 15.86 17.04
C GLN A 300 7.48 15.08 16.45
N ASP A 301 7.05 14.01 17.14
CA ASP A 301 5.85 13.27 16.75
C ASP A 301 4.59 14.12 17.02
N PHE A 302 3.88 14.47 15.95
CA PHE A 302 2.63 15.23 16.02
C PHE A 302 1.39 14.34 16.21
N GLY A 303 1.57 13.02 16.34
CA GLY A 303 0.50 12.06 16.58
C GLY A 303 -0.34 11.73 15.34
N ASP A 304 0.13 12.09 14.14
CA ASP A 304 -0.48 11.73 12.85
C ASP A 304 0.00 10.37 12.31
N GLY A 305 0.91 9.69 13.03
CA GLY A 305 1.48 8.40 12.67
C GLY A 305 2.51 8.45 11.54
N TRP A 306 2.89 9.66 11.09
CA TRP A 306 3.85 9.84 10.00
C TRP A 306 5.23 9.23 10.30
N VAL A 307 5.79 9.56 11.46
CA VAL A 307 7.13 9.12 11.86
C VAL A 307 7.17 7.59 11.97
N GLU A 308 6.19 6.98 12.64
CA GLU A 308 6.08 5.53 12.76
C GLU A 308 5.99 4.85 11.38
N TYR A 309 5.13 5.36 10.49
CA TYR A 309 4.98 4.84 9.14
C TYR A 309 6.29 4.89 8.35
N SER A 310 6.94 6.05 8.31
CA SER A 310 8.16 6.27 7.53
C SER A 310 9.34 5.46 8.07
N LEU A 311 9.50 5.37 9.39
CA LEU A 311 10.51 4.54 10.05
C LEU A 311 10.28 3.05 9.76
N ALA A 312 9.04 2.58 9.74
CA ALA A 312 8.72 1.19 9.40
C ALA A 312 9.08 0.86 7.94
N GLN A 313 8.86 1.78 7.00
CA GLN A 313 9.29 1.59 5.59
C GLN A 313 10.82 1.51 5.50
N ALA A 314 11.53 2.46 6.10
CA ALA A 314 12.99 2.54 6.05
C ALA A 314 13.66 1.33 6.73
N THR A 315 13.20 0.94 7.92
CA THR A 315 13.75 -0.19 8.69
C THR A 315 13.65 -1.49 7.89
N SER A 316 12.50 -1.73 7.25
CA SER A 316 12.31 -2.92 6.42
C SER A 316 13.27 -2.97 5.24
N VAL A 317 13.57 -1.84 4.59
CA VAL A 317 14.52 -1.76 3.48
C VAL A 317 15.95 -1.97 3.98
N LEU A 318 16.35 -1.28 5.06
CA LEU A 318 17.68 -1.42 5.64
C LEU A 318 17.99 -2.85 6.08
N GLN A 319 17.00 -3.57 6.62
CA GLN A 319 17.15 -4.98 6.98
C GLN A 319 17.41 -5.88 5.76
N ASP A 320 16.71 -5.65 4.65
CA ASP A 320 16.93 -6.41 3.42
C ASP A 320 18.29 -6.08 2.80
N ILE A 321 18.68 -4.80 2.80
CA ILE A 321 20.02 -4.37 2.38
C ILE A 321 21.10 -5.04 3.23
N LEU A 322 20.94 -5.04 4.56
CA LEU A 322 21.88 -5.70 5.46
C LEU A 322 21.98 -7.20 5.20
N SER A 323 20.85 -7.86 4.90
CA SER A 323 20.82 -9.29 4.60
C SER A 323 21.57 -9.64 3.32
N LYS A 324 21.37 -8.87 2.24
CA LYS A 324 21.91 -9.17 0.90
C LYS A 324 23.30 -8.59 0.65
N TYR A 325 23.57 -7.40 1.19
CA TYR A 325 24.74 -6.58 0.84
C TYR A 325 25.71 -6.36 1.99
N ARG A 326 25.63 -7.16 3.07
CA ARG A 326 26.53 -7.04 4.24
C ARG A 326 28.01 -6.90 3.87
N SER A 327 28.48 -7.60 2.84
CA SER A 327 29.89 -7.60 2.41
C SER A 327 30.40 -6.22 1.97
N VAL A 328 29.53 -5.36 1.44
CA VAL A 328 29.91 -4.04 0.91
C VAL A 328 29.57 -2.88 1.86
N LEU A 329 28.88 -3.16 2.96
CA LEU A 329 28.54 -2.15 3.96
C LEU A 329 29.72 -1.88 4.92
N LYS A 330 29.88 -0.61 5.32
CA LYS A 330 30.84 -0.23 6.37
C LYS A 330 30.40 -0.84 7.72
N LYS A 331 31.35 -1.25 8.57
CA LYS A 331 31.04 -1.81 9.90
C LYS A 331 30.14 -0.91 10.76
N ALA A 332 30.33 0.40 10.69
CA ALA A 332 29.51 1.37 11.41
C ALA A 332 28.05 1.35 10.94
N VAL A 333 27.81 1.21 9.63
CA VAL A 333 26.48 1.11 9.01
C VAL A 333 25.78 -0.16 9.46
N VAL A 334 26.49 -1.29 9.40
CA VAL A 334 25.98 -2.59 9.89
C VAL A 334 25.51 -2.47 11.34
N GLY A 335 26.34 -1.91 12.23
CA GLY A 335 25.99 -1.74 13.64
C GLY A 335 24.78 -0.84 13.86
N LYS A 336 24.64 0.24 13.07
CA LYS A 336 23.45 1.11 13.12
C LYS A 336 22.18 0.35 12.71
N ILE A 337 22.20 -0.38 11.59
CA ILE A 337 21.05 -1.14 11.11
C ILE A 337 20.66 -2.24 12.11
N GLU A 338 21.62 -2.99 12.65
CA GLU A 338 21.37 -3.98 13.70
C GLU A 338 20.75 -3.32 14.95
N GLY A 339 21.22 -2.13 15.32
CA GLY A 339 20.67 -1.35 16.44
C GLY A 339 19.19 -0.99 16.28
N LEU A 340 18.73 -0.69 15.06
CA LEU A 340 17.31 -0.40 14.78
C LEU A 340 16.39 -1.59 15.11
N THR A 341 16.93 -2.82 15.08
CA THR A 341 16.15 -4.04 15.36
C THR A 341 16.08 -4.40 16.84
N SER A 342 16.92 -3.78 17.68
CA SER A 342 17.01 -4.06 19.11
C SER A 342 15.94 -3.36 19.96
N THR A 343 15.09 -2.53 19.33
CA THR A 343 13.88 -1.97 19.93
C THR A 343 12.66 -2.75 19.43
N ASP A 344 12.24 -3.72 20.25
CA ASP A 344 10.95 -4.41 20.23
C ASP A 344 10.46 -5.02 18.90
N GLY A 345 10.69 -6.32 18.75
CA GLY A 345 9.97 -7.22 17.83
C GLY A 345 8.44 -7.26 18.02
N SER A 346 7.90 -6.45 18.92
CA SER A 346 6.49 -6.07 19.05
C SER A 346 5.98 -5.31 17.83
N CYS A 347 6.81 -4.47 17.19
CA CYS A 347 6.33 -3.47 16.21
C CYS A 347 5.90 -4.08 14.86
N ILE A 348 6.56 -5.15 14.38
CA ILE A 348 6.15 -5.84 13.13
C ILE A 348 4.83 -6.59 13.35
N ILE A 349 4.68 -7.25 14.50
CA ILE A 349 3.45 -7.96 14.86
C ILE A 349 2.33 -6.95 15.10
N CYS A 350 2.59 -5.83 15.78
CA CYS A 350 1.62 -4.74 15.96
C CYS A 350 1.22 -4.08 14.64
N SER A 351 2.14 -3.89 13.70
CA SER A 351 1.85 -3.35 12.37
C SER A 351 1.01 -4.30 11.53
N LEU A 352 1.34 -5.59 11.53
CA LEU A 352 0.55 -6.63 10.88
C LEU A 352 -0.84 -6.78 11.52
N ILE A 353 -0.93 -6.66 12.86
CA ILE A 353 -2.19 -6.65 13.60
C ILE A 353 -2.99 -5.37 13.30
N ALA A 354 -2.35 -4.21 13.17
CA ALA A 354 -3.03 -2.95 12.85
C ALA A 354 -3.61 -2.96 11.43
N VAL A 355 -2.87 -3.48 10.45
CA VAL A 355 -3.37 -3.72 9.08
C VAL A 355 -4.50 -4.75 9.11
N TYR A 356 -4.35 -5.84 9.86
CA TYR A 356 -5.39 -6.86 10.03
C TYR A 356 -6.66 -6.30 10.70
N ILE A 357 -6.53 -5.45 11.71
CA ILE A 357 -7.68 -4.80 12.38
C ILE A 357 -8.36 -3.81 11.42
N LYS A 358 -7.60 -3.02 10.64
CA LYS A 358 -8.16 -2.05 9.69
C LYS A 358 -8.96 -2.72 8.57
N GLU A 359 -8.48 -3.85 8.06
CA GLU A 359 -9.15 -4.57 6.96
C GLU A 359 -10.20 -5.59 7.42
N ALA A 360 -10.06 -6.18 8.61
CA ALA A 360 -11.01 -7.17 9.15
C ALA A 360 -12.13 -6.54 10.00
N ALA A 361 -11.99 -5.29 10.47
CA ALA A 361 -13.02 -4.60 11.25
C ALA A 361 -14.41 -4.57 10.59
N PRO A 362 -14.56 -4.35 9.26
CA PRO A 362 -15.87 -4.38 8.62
C PRO A 362 -16.54 -5.76 8.73
N VAL A 363 -15.75 -6.83 8.62
CA VAL A 363 -16.23 -8.22 8.69
C VAL A 363 -16.71 -8.56 10.10
N TRP A 364 -15.95 -8.17 11.13
CA TRP A 364 -16.33 -8.41 12.53
C TRP A 364 -17.55 -7.59 12.96
N VAL A 365 -17.70 -6.35 12.47
CA VAL A 365 -18.90 -5.54 12.71
C VAL A 365 -20.13 -6.17 12.06
N ILE A 366 -20.02 -6.68 10.83
CA ILE A 366 -21.11 -7.39 10.15
C ILE A 366 -21.49 -8.68 10.91
N VAL A 367 -20.50 -9.43 11.40
CA VAL A 367 -20.74 -10.64 12.21
C VAL A 367 -21.43 -10.30 13.53
N LEU A 368 -20.96 -9.27 14.25
CA LEU A 368 -21.56 -8.85 15.53
C LEU A 368 -22.98 -8.31 15.35
N ILE A 369 -23.24 -7.54 14.29
CA ILE A 369 -24.59 -7.09 13.93
C ILE A 369 -25.49 -8.29 13.62
N SER A 370 -24.99 -9.27 12.84
CA SER A 370 -25.75 -10.47 12.48
C SER A 370 -26.10 -11.32 13.71
N VAL A 371 -25.16 -11.46 14.65
CA VAL A 371 -25.39 -12.16 15.93
C VAL A 371 -26.38 -11.39 16.81
N GLY A 372 -26.28 -10.05 16.86
CA GLY A 372 -27.22 -9.20 17.59
C GLY A 372 -28.66 -9.28 17.04
N VAL A 373 -28.81 -9.28 15.72
CA VAL A 373 -30.11 -9.45 15.04
C VAL A 373 -30.70 -10.84 15.30
N ALA A 374 -29.86 -11.89 15.29
CA ALA A 374 -30.30 -13.24 15.63
C ALA A 374 -30.77 -13.36 17.09
N TRP A 375 -30.08 -12.70 18.03
CA TRP A 375 -30.48 -12.64 19.44
C TRP A 375 -31.79 -11.90 19.66
N LEU A 376 -32.02 -10.79 18.95
CA LEU A 376 -33.30 -10.05 18.98
C LEU A 376 -34.45 -10.89 18.42
N ALA A 377 -34.22 -11.61 17.31
CA ALA A 377 -35.21 -12.52 16.73
C ALA A 377 -35.57 -13.67 17.68
N LEU A 378 -34.58 -14.24 18.38
CA LEU A 378 -34.78 -15.27 19.40
C LEU A 378 -35.52 -14.75 20.64
N GLY A 379 -35.21 -13.53 21.10
CA GLY A 379 -35.92 -12.90 22.22
C GLY A 379 -37.39 -12.60 21.91
N VAL A 380 -37.70 -12.18 20.68
CA VAL A 380 -39.08 -11.98 20.21
C VAL A 380 -39.81 -13.32 20.08
N ALA A 381 -39.16 -14.36 19.55
CA ALA A 381 -39.71 -15.70 19.49
C ALA A 381 -40.00 -16.29 20.88
N PHE A 382 -39.11 -16.06 21.86
CA PHE A 382 -39.31 -16.49 23.25
C PHE A 382 -40.51 -15.75 23.89
N LYS A 383 -40.63 -14.42 23.70
CA LYS A 383 -41.82 -13.68 24.16
C LYS A 383 -43.12 -14.18 23.51
N PHE A 384 -43.08 -14.56 22.23
CA PHE A 384 -44.24 -15.06 21.51
C PHE A 384 -44.66 -16.46 22.00
N VAL A 385 -43.71 -17.36 22.28
CA VAL A 385 -43.97 -18.71 22.80
C VAL A 385 -44.52 -18.69 24.23
N PHE A 386 -44.10 -17.73 25.05
CA PHE A 386 -44.63 -17.56 26.42
C PHE A 386 -45.93 -16.74 26.48
N SER A 387 -46.24 -15.93 25.47
CA SER A 387 -47.51 -15.19 25.41
C SER A 387 -48.69 -16.00 24.85
N VAL A 388 -48.45 -17.17 24.25
CA VAL A 388 -49.50 -18.01 23.60
C VAL A 388 -49.93 -19.20 24.48
N ARG A 389 -49.39 -19.36 25.69
CA ARG A 389 -49.84 -20.39 26.64
C ARG A 389 -50.70 -19.79 27.75
N ASP A 390 -52.02 -19.82 27.50
CA ASP A 390 -53.13 -20.03 28.46
C ASP A 390 -54.28 -19.01 28.33
N PRO A 391 -55.40 -19.37 27.66
CA PRO A 391 -56.65 -18.59 27.67
C PRO A 391 -57.45 -18.66 28.98
N GLN A 392 -57.03 -19.42 29.99
CA GLN A 392 -57.78 -19.61 31.24
C GLN A 392 -57.28 -18.78 32.44
N CYS A 393 -56.14 -18.10 32.34
CA CYS A 393 -55.65 -17.21 33.40
C CYS A 393 -56.24 -15.78 33.40
N ARG A 394 -57.26 -15.47 32.58
CA ARG A 394 -58.05 -14.21 32.68
C ARG A 394 -59.31 -14.34 33.53
N ARG A 395 -59.26 -15.06 34.65
CA ARG A 395 -60.41 -15.20 35.58
C ARG A 395 -60.11 -14.92 37.05
N LEU A 396 -59.02 -14.20 37.35
CA LEU A 396 -58.72 -13.73 38.71
C LEU A 396 -58.49 -12.20 38.83
N GLN A 397 -58.97 -11.42 37.85
CA GLN A 397 -59.04 -9.95 37.96
C GLN A 397 -60.44 -9.42 37.61
N SER A 398 -61.49 -10.11 38.06
CA SER A 398 -62.86 -9.60 37.94
C SER A 398 -63.61 -9.71 39.26
N VAL A 399 -63.33 -8.81 40.19
CA VAL A 399 -64.35 -8.25 41.07
C VAL A 399 -64.07 -6.75 41.14
N VAL A 400 -65.13 -5.93 40.97
CA VAL A 400 -65.19 -4.46 41.17
C VAL A 400 -64.57 -3.68 39.98
N VAL A 401 -65.26 -2.94 39.08
CA VAL A 401 -66.58 -2.27 39.05
C VAL A 401 -67.11 -2.28 37.59
N LYS A 402 -68.40 -2.58 37.42
CA LYS A 402 -69.19 -2.18 36.25
C LYS A 402 -69.65 -0.73 36.47
N GLU A 403 -69.18 0.20 35.64
CA GLU A 403 -70.02 1.32 35.20
C GLU A 403 -69.83 1.49 33.69
N SER A 404 -70.94 1.73 33.00
CA SER A 404 -71.05 1.87 31.54
C SER A 404 -71.70 3.22 31.23
N PRO A 405 -71.74 3.66 29.96
CA PRO A 405 -70.83 4.66 29.42
C PRO A 405 -71.56 5.95 29.04
N SER A 406 -70.84 7.07 28.92
CA SER A 406 -71.26 8.09 27.94
C SER A 406 -70.08 8.93 27.42
N SER A 407 -70.07 8.97 26.08
CA SER A 407 -69.63 10.05 25.20
C SER A 407 -68.16 10.51 25.15
N ALA A 408 -67.68 10.44 23.90
CA ALA A 408 -66.86 11.44 23.21
C ALA A 408 -65.33 11.30 23.26
N ARG A 409 -64.83 10.95 22.07
CA ARG A 409 -63.51 11.06 21.45
C ARG A 409 -62.59 12.21 21.94
N ARG A 410 -61.30 11.82 22.00
CA ARG A 410 -60.07 12.54 21.58
C ARG A 410 -59.75 13.82 22.36
N ASP A 411 -58.56 14.00 22.93
CA ASP A 411 -57.25 13.99 22.29
C ASP A 411 -56.16 13.59 23.29
N LEU A 412 -55.00 13.15 22.81
CA LEU A 412 -53.72 13.72 23.22
C LEU A 412 -52.52 13.11 22.48
N THR A 413 -51.75 14.03 21.95
CA THR A 413 -50.42 13.97 21.34
C THR A 413 -49.29 13.82 22.38
N ASN A 414 -48.12 13.40 21.88
CA ASN A 414 -46.76 13.41 22.46
C ASN A 414 -46.46 14.32 23.67
N SER A 415 -45.68 13.79 24.62
CA SER A 415 -44.37 14.34 25.10
C SER A 415 -44.08 13.91 26.56
N SER A 416 -42.89 13.32 26.76
CA SER A 416 -41.92 13.51 27.85
C SER A 416 -42.38 13.76 29.30
N VAL A 417 -41.83 13.02 30.27
CA VAL A 417 -41.15 13.55 31.49
C VAL A 417 -40.64 12.41 32.41
N ILE A 418 -39.48 12.69 33.00
CA ILE A 418 -38.55 11.98 33.88
C ILE A 418 -39.03 11.94 35.35
N SER A 419 -38.51 10.97 36.17
CA SER A 419 -38.17 11.03 37.63
C SER A 419 -38.60 9.74 38.36
N VAL A 420 -37.70 8.86 38.87
CA VAL A 420 -36.83 8.93 40.06
C VAL A 420 -37.60 9.08 41.40
N ILE A 421 -37.38 8.12 42.34
CA ILE A 421 -37.60 8.08 43.82
C ILE A 421 -37.74 6.57 44.21
N THR A 422 -37.02 5.94 45.15
CA THR A 422 -36.25 6.41 46.33
C THR A 422 -35.29 5.36 46.92
N SER A 423 -34.37 5.90 47.71
CA SER A 423 -33.23 5.42 48.51
C SER A 423 -33.50 4.63 49.81
N ARG A 424 -32.39 4.07 50.35
CA ARG A 424 -32.13 3.43 51.66
C ARG A 424 -32.31 4.32 52.92
N ILE A 425 -32.43 3.66 54.09
CA ILE A 425 -31.74 3.83 55.42
C ILE A 425 -32.69 3.80 56.66
N SER A 426 -32.20 3.12 57.72
CA SER A 426 -32.57 3.10 59.17
C SER A 426 -33.27 1.80 59.63
N ALA A 427 -32.64 0.82 60.29
CA ALA A 427 -31.90 0.74 61.57
C ALA A 427 -32.79 0.63 62.83
N GLU A 428 -32.47 -0.42 63.62
CA GLU A 428 -32.79 -0.70 65.04
C GLU A 428 -34.24 -0.94 65.50
N LEU A 429 -34.52 -2.15 65.99
CA LEU A 429 -35.00 -2.35 67.38
C LEU A 429 -34.91 -3.83 67.79
N LEU A 430 -34.12 -4.05 68.84
CA LEU A 430 -34.11 -5.21 69.73
C LEU A 430 -35.51 -5.44 70.33
N LEU A 431 -35.92 -6.69 70.49
CA LEU A 431 -36.20 -7.28 71.80
C LEU A 431 -36.58 -8.75 71.68
N ASP A 432 -36.21 -9.44 72.74
CA ASP A 432 -36.03 -10.86 72.92
C ASP A 432 -37.27 -11.49 73.61
N GLN A 433 -37.35 -12.82 73.52
CA GLN A 433 -38.10 -13.78 74.35
C GLN A 433 -39.46 -14.37 73.88
N PRO A 434 -39.72 -15.67 74.20
CA PRO A 434 -40.43 -16.61 73.31
C PRO A 434 -41.60 -17.38 73.99
N ILE A 435 -42.63 -17.81 73.26
CA ILE A 435 -43.58 -18.84 73.76
C ILE A 435 -44.09 -19.76 72.63
N ASN A 436 -43.53 -20.98 72.65
CA ASN A 436 -44.13 -22.32 72.72
C ASN A 436 -45.31 -22.81 71.85
N ALA A 437 -45.23 -24.14 71.65
CA ALA A 437 -45.95 -25.02 70.74
C ALA A 437 -47.36 -25.47 71.21
N ASP A 438 -47.92 -26.34 70.36
CA ASP A 438 -49.12 -27.19 70.52
C ASP A 438 -50.49 -26.58 70.24
N SER A 439 -51.13 -27.10 69.18
CA SER A 439 -52.35 -27.94 69.26
C SER A 439 -53.13 -27.85 67.94
N LEU A 440 -53.15 -28.96 67.18
CA LEU A 440 -54.29 -29.87 67.13
C LEU A 440 -55.58 -29.23 66.59
N GLY A 441 -55.67 -29.19 65.27
CA GLY A 441 -56.40 -30.24 64.57
C GLY A 441 -57.91 -30.14 64.43
N ARG A 442 -58.34 -31.03 63.54
CA ARG A 442 -59.67 -31.63 63.39
C ARG A 442 -60.71 -30.92 62.52
N CYS A 443 -61.02 -31.71 61.48
CA CYS A 443 -62.34 -32.06 61.01
C CYS A 443 -62.94 -31.17 59.92
N ALA A 444 -63.70 -31.68 58.96
CA ALA A 444 -63.94 -33.03 58.43
C ALA A 444 -65.06 -32.84 57.38
N LEU A 445 -65.11 -33.73 56.39
CA LEU A 445 -66.34 -34.16 55.68
C LEU A 445 -67.05 -33.13 54.78
N PHE A 446 -67.08 -33.34 53.46
CA PHE A 446 -68.12 -34.17 52.83
C PHE A 446 -67.81 -34.48 51.36
N ASN A 447 -68.19 -35.70 51.00
CA ASN A 447 -68.07 -36.47 49.75
C ASN A 447 -69.26 -36.15 48.80
N PRO A 448 -69.59 -36.96 47.77
CA PRO A 448 -68.95 -37.37 46.51
C PRO A 448 -69.76 -36.87 45.28
N TYR A 449 -69.26 -37.14 44.05
CA TYR A 449 -69.99 -37.57 42.83
C TYR A 449 -69.34 -36.98 41.57
N PHE A 450 -68.40 -37.70 40.96
CA PHE A 450 -68.70 -38.47 39.73
C PHE A 450 -67.43 -39.16 39.24
N TYR A 451 -67.54 -40.48 39.17
CA TYR A 451 -66.58 -41.42 38.62
C TYR A 451 -66.87 -41.54 37.12
N GLN A 452 -65.93 -41.20 36.23
CA GLN A 452 -65.40 -42.09 35.18
C GLN A 452 -64.73 -41.35 34.00
N ARG A 453 -63.53 -41.87 33.67
CA ARG A 453 -62.79 -41.82 32.40
C ARG A 453 -62.15 -40.50 32.00
N SER A 454 -60.82 -40.43 32.17
CA SER A 454 -59.89 -40.84 31.10
C SER A 454 -58.45 -40.58 31.53
N THR A 455 -57.64 -41.62 31.42
CA THR A 455 -56.19 -41.63 31.52
C THR A 455 -55.54 -40.65 30.52
N ALA A 456 -55.17 -39.43 30.95
CA ALA A 456 -54.44 -38.49 30.08
C ALA A 456 -53.68 -37.36 30.81
N MET A 457 -53.14 -37.58 32.02
CA MET A 457 -52.35 -36.55 32.74
C MET A 457 -50.96 -37.00 33.21
N ASP A 458 -50.36 -37.99 32.55
CA ASP A 458 -48.95 -38.36 32.78
C ASP A 458 -47.98 -37.83 31.70
N ARG A 459 -48.33 -36.78 30.95
CA ARG A 459 -47.42 -36.24 29.93
C ARG A 459 -47.38 -34.72 29.91
N LEU A 460 -46.59 -34.12 30.80
CA LEU A 460 -45.48 -33.19 30.46
C LEU A 460 -44.80 -32.61 31.71
N HIS A 461 -44.20 -33.44 32.57
CA HIS A 461 -43.16 -32.96 33.49
C HIS A 461 -41.79 -33.29 32.87
N ILE A 462 -41.24 -32.34 32.11
CA ILE A 462 -39.79 -32.29 31.93
C ILE A 462 -39.25 -31.94 33.31
N SER A 463 -38.71 -32.92 34.04
CA SER A 463 -38.10 -32.66 35.35
C SER A 463 -37.02 -31.60 35.19
N PHE A 464 -36.83 -30.75 36.20
CA PHE A 464 -35.78 -29.73 36.23
C PHE A 464 -34.42 -30.30 35.77
N ALA A 465 -34.12 -31.56 36.11
CA ALA A 465 -32.98 -32.31 35.62
C ALA A 465 -32.91 -32.39 34.08
N LYS A 466 -34.01 -32.72 33.38
CA LYS A 466 -34.07 -32.78 31.91
C LYS A 466 -33.91 -31.40 31.25
N ALA A 467 -34.40 -30.32 31.89
CA ALA A 467 -34.19 -28.96 31.39
C ALA A 467 -32.73 -28.52 31.50
N VAL A 468 -32.07 -28.86 32.62
CA VAL A 468 -30.63 -28.64 32.81
C VAL A 468 -29.82 -29.51 31.84
N THR A 469 -30.20 -30.77 31.62
CA THR A 469 -29.54 -31.64 30.63
C THR A 469 -29.66 -31.07 29.22
N LEU A 470 -30.83 -30.56 28.81
CA LEU A 470 -31.02 -29.93 27.51
C LEU A 470 -30.19 -28.65 27.35
N LEU A 471 -30.08 -27.83 28.40
CA LEU A 471 -29.23 -26.63 28.40
C LEU A 471 -27.75 -26.99 28.25
N VAL A 472 -27.28 -28.00 28.99
CA VAL A 472 -25.88 -28.47 28.91
C VAL A 472 -25.59 -29.06 27.53
N LEU A 473 -26.51 -29.87 26.97
CA LEU A 473 -26.37 -30.38 25.60
C LEU A 473 -26.35 -29.26 24.56
N TRP A 474 -27.12 -28.19 24.77
CA TRP A 474 -27.12 -27.00 23.91
C TRP A 474 -25.80 -26.22 23.99
N LEU A 475 -25.24 -26.04 25.19
CA LEU A 475 -23.94 -25.39 25.37
C LEU A 475 -22.81 -26.21 24.75
N ILE A 476 -22.84 -27.54 24.90
CA ILE A 476 -21.89 -28.44 24.24
C ILE A 476 -22.00 -28.31 22.72
N LEU A 477 -23.21 -28.23 22.17
CA LEU A 477 -23.42 -28.05 20.73
C LEU A 477 -22.84 -26.73 20.23
N ILE A 478 -23.06 -25.61 20.94
CA ILE A 478 -22.49 -24.29 20.58
C ILE A 478 -20.96 -24.34 20.60
N VAL A 479 -20.37 -24.89 21.65
CA VAL A 479 -18.90 -24.99 21.77
C VAL A 479 -18.34 -25.88 20.66
N THR A 480 -19.01 -27.00 20.35
CA THR A 480 -18.60 -27.91 19.29
C THR A 480 -18.66 -27.23 17.92
N LEU A 481 -19.73 -26.49 17.61
CA LEU A 481 -19.85 -25.73 16.37
C LEU A 481 -18.80 -24.61 16.27
N GLY A 482 -18.48 -23.94 17.38
CA GLY A 482 -17.40 -22.96 17.44
C GLY A 482 -16.02 -23.56 17.15
N VAL A 483 -15.72 -24.73 17.73
CA VAL A 483 -14.48 -25.47 17.46
C VAL A 483 -14.43 -25.95 16.01
N VAL A 484 -15.52 -26.47 15.46
CA VAL A 484 -15.60 -26.88 14.04
C VAL A 484 -15.38 -25.69 13.12
N ALA A 485 -15.95 -24.52 13.40
CA ALA A 485 -15.72 -23.30 12.61
C ALA A 485 -14.26 -22.83 12.66
N LEU A 486 -13.62 -22.88 13.84
CA LEU A 486 -12.20 -22.57 14.02
C LEU A 486 -11.30 -23.56 13.28
N VAL A 487 -11.62 -24.85 13.34
CA VAL A 487 -10.89 -25.90 12.61
C VAL A 487 -11.11 -25.76 11.11
N CYS A 488 -12.31 -25.43 10.63
CA CYS A 488 -12.57 -25.16 9.22
C CYS A 488 -11.85 -23.90 8.73
N ALA A 489 -11.78 -22.83 9.53
CA ALA A 489 -11.02 -21.62 9.20
C ALA A 489 -9.50 -21.90 9.16
N PHE A 490 -9.00 -22.69 10.12
CA PHE A 490 -7.61 -23.13 10.14
C PHE A 490 -7.29 -24.05 8.96
N ILE A 491 -8.16 -25.01 8.62
CA ILE A 491 -8.04 -25.90 7.45
C ILE A 491 -8.18 -25.09 6.15
N TYR A 492 -8.99 -24.04 6.10
CA TYR A 492 -9.10 -23.15 4.94
C TYR A 492 -7.81 -22.34 4.73
N HIS A 493 -7.18 -21.86 5.80
CA HIS A 493 -5.86 -21.23 5.72
C HIS A 493 -4.76 -22.23 5.36
N LEU A 494 -4.78 -23.44 5.93
CA LEU A 494 -3.84 -24.50 5.60
C LEU A 494 -4.05 -24.99 4.15
N SER A 495 -5.30 -25.05 3.66
CA SER A 495 -5.61 -25.44 2.29
C SER A 495 -5.28 -24.34 1.29
N GLY A 496 -5.32 -23.06 1.66
CA GLY A 496 -4.73 -21.98 0.85
C GLY A 496 -3.22 -22.16 0.65
N ILE A 497 -2.50 -22.56 1.69
CA ILE A 497 -1.06 -22.83 1.65
C ILE A 497 -0.77 -24.16 0.93
N VAL A 498 -1.55 -25.21 1.16
CA VAL A 498 -1.37 -26.53 0.54
C VAL A 498 -1.80 -26.53 -0.92
N VAL A 499 -2.88 -25.83 -1.29
CA VAL A 499 -3.30 -25.65 -2.70
C VAL A 499 -2.31 -24.75 -3.43
N GLY A 500 -1.83 -23.67 -2.81
CA GLY A 500 -0.73 -22.87 -3.35
C GLY A 500 0.54 -23.69 -3.56
N SER A 501 0.91 -24.53 -2.60
CA SER A 501 2.07 -25.42 -2.68
C SER A 501 1.88 -26.54 -3.71
N LEU A 502 0.68 -27.12 -3.83
CA LEU A 502 0.36 -28.15 -4.83
C LEU A 502 0.26 -27.58 -6.25
N ILE A 503 -0.16 -26.33 -6.41
CA ILE A 503 -0.14 -25.63 -7.70
C ILE A 503 1.30 -25.29 -8.09
N ILE A 504 2.14 -24.85 -7.15
CA ILE A 504 3.56 -24.59 -7.39
C ILE A 504 4.31 -25.89 -7.70
N VAL A 505 4.11 -26.95 -6.92
CA VAL A 505 4.73 -28.27 -7.13
C VAL A 505 4.18 -28.94 -8.39
N GLY A 506 2.88 -28.86 -8.66
CA GLY A 506 2.27 -29.36 -9.88
C GLY A 506 2.74 -28.61 -11.12
N GLY A 507 2.91 -27.29 -11.02
CA GLY A 507 3.54 -26.46 -12.04
C GLY A 507 5.01 -26.82 -12.26
N LEU A 508 5.78 -27.04 -11.19
CA LEU A 508 7.17 -27.50 -11.28
C LEU A 508 7.28 -28.88 -11.92
N ILE A 509 6.41 -29.82 -11.55
CA ILE A 509 6.37 -31.18 -12.13
C ILE A 509 5.94 -31.13 -13.60
N ALA A 510 5.02 -30.24 -13.98
CA ALA A 510 4.63 -30.05 -15.38
C ALA A 510 5.77 -29.44 -16.22
N VAL A 511 6.49 -28.46 -15.67
CA VAL A 511 7.68 -27.86 -16.30
C VAL A 511 8.82 -28.88 -16.40
N LEU A 512 9.11 -29.62 -15.33
CA LEU A 512 10.10 -30.69 -15.33
C LEU A 512 9.70 -31.85 -16.25
N GLY A 513 8.41 -32.15 -16.37
CA GLY A 513 7.87 -33.14 -17.32
C GLY A 513 7.95 -32.68 -18.77
N LEU A 514 7.81 -31.38 -19.04
CA LEU A 514 8.04 -30.77 -20.36
C LEU A 514 9.53 -30.76 -20.73
N VAL A 515 10.41 -30.51 -19.76
CA VAL A 515 11.87 -30.60 -19.93
C VAL A 515 12.32 -32.07 -20.09
N ALA A 516 11.76 -32.99 -19.31
CA ALA A 516 12.03 -34.42 -19.41
C ALA A 516 11.45 -35.05 -20.68
N ARG A 517 10.30 -34.59 -21.21
CA ARG A 517 9.81 -35.08 -22.52
C ARG A 517 10.67 -34.65 -23.71
N ARG A 518 11.56 -33.67 -23.54
CA ARG A 518 12.58 -33.32 -24.54
C ARG A 518 13.86 -34.14 -24.41
N TRP A 519 14.03 -34.93 -23.36
CA TRP A 519 15.24 -35.70 -23.07
C TRP A 519 14.85 -37.15 -22.76
N ILE A 520 15.19 -38.10 -23.64
CA ILE A 520 14.99 -39.57 -23.56
C ILE A 520 13.72 -39.99 -24.34
N VAL A 521 13.81 -40.63 -25.51
CA VAL A 521 14.57 -41.86 -25.81
C VAL A 521 15.35 -41.77 -27.13
N VAL A 522 16.66 -41.91 -27.02
CA VAL A 522 17.55 -42.56 -28.01
C VAL A 522 17.97 -43.90 -27.37
N GLU A 523 18.24 -44.89 -28.23
CA GLU A 523 18.72 -46.28 -28.01
C GLU A 523 17.64 -47.35 -27.79
N ARG A 524 17.34 -48.20 -28.79
CA ARG A 524 18.09 -49.38 -29.32
C ARG A 524 18.29 -50.49 -28.29
N ASP A 525 17.68 -51.66 -28.53
CA ASP A 525 18.39 -52.93 -28.72
C ASP A 525 17.49 -54.11 -29.16
N ILE A 526 17.84 -54.73 -30.31
CA ILE A 526 18.20 -56.16 -30.54
C ILE A 526 17.55 -57.19 -29.57
N LYS A 527 16.81 -58.27 -29.94
CA LYS A 527 17.23 -59.48 -30.71
C LYS A 527 16.07 -60.50 -30.95
N ILE A 528 15.99 -61.04 -32.18
CA ILE A 528 15.78 -62.44 -32.65
C ILE A 528 14.75 -63.38 -31.97
N SER A 529 13.76 -63.88 -32.74
CA SER A 529 13.61 -65.32 -33.12
C SER A 529 12.35 -65.63 -33.97
N GLU A 530 12.54 -66.44 -35.03
CA GLU A 530 11.61 -67.45 -35.61
C GLU A 530 10.34 -67.00 -36.37
N TYR A 531 9.83 -67.64 -37.43
CA TYR A 531 10.26 -68.68 -38.38
C TYR A 531 9.11 -68.77 -39.45
N TYR A 532 9.45 -68.83 -40.74
CA TYR A 532 8.70 -69.37 -41.91
C TYR A 532 7.40 -68.72 -42.45
N GLY A 533 7.45 -68.40 -43.76
CA GLY A 533 6.36 -68.78 -44.68
C GLY A 533 5.99 -67.80 -45.82
N LYS A 534 6.50 -68.08 -47.02
CA LYS A 534 5.89 -67.92 -48.37
C LYS A 534 5.59 -66.50 -48.91
N GLU A 535 6.33 -66.09 -49.95
CA GLU A 535 5.99 -66.24 -51.39
C GLU A 535 4.90 -65.25 -51.83
N ASP A 536 5.31 -64.19 -52.52
CA ASP A 536 4.80 -63.88 -53.85
C ASP A 536 5.81 -62.99 -54.59
N GLU A 537 6.26 -63.51 -55.73
CA GLU A 537 7.11 -62.86 -56.73
C GLU A 537 6.26 -61.91 -57.60
N GLY A 538 6.89 -60.85 -58.11
CA GLY A 538 6.25 -59.96 -59.08
C GLY A 538 7.11 -58.77 -59.47
N ASP A 539 8.04 -59.05 -60.37
CA ASP A 539 8.67 -58.15 -61.35
C ASP A 539 9.87 -57.26 -60.98
N ASP A 540 11.01 -57.77 -61.44
CA ASP A 540 12.26 -57.16 -61.84
C ASP A 540 12.19 -55.71 -62.36
N VAL A 541 12.90 -54.79 -61.70
CA VAL A 541 13.92 -53.93 -62.34
C VAL A 541 15.01 -53.61 -61.29
N LYS A 542 16.27 -53.89 -61.64
CA LYS A 542 17.50 -53.53 -60.90
C LYS A 542 18.55 -53.06 -61.93
N PRO A 543 19.65 -52.37 -61.56
CA PRO A 543 19.74 -51.17 -60.71
C PRO A 543 20.87 -50.17 -61.14
N ARG A 544 21.03 -49.10 -60.33
CA ARG A 544 22.27 -48.32 -60.00
C ARG A 544 22.63 -47.07 -60.83
N PRO A 545 23.47 -46.18 -60.29
CA PRO A 545 23.50 -45.55 -58.94
C PRO A 545 23.77 -44.02 -59.09
N ALA A 546 23.66 -43.11 -58.14
CA ALA A 546 24.44 -42.86 -56.92
C ALA A 546 24.16 -41.35 -56.62
N GLU A 547 23.72 -40.98 -55.42
CA GLU A 547 24.52 -40.19 -54.46
C GLU A 547 24.95 -38.78 -54.96
N SER A 548 24.78 -37.67 -54.24
CA SER A 548 24.38 -37.43 -52.85
C SER A 548 24.36 -35.91 -52.57
N ILE A 549 23.96 -35.57 -51.34
CA ILE A 549 24.26 -34.35 -50.54
C ILE A 549 23.47 -33.08 -50.95
N VAL A 550 22.35 -32.79 -50.27
CA VAL A 550 22.13 -32.21 -48.92
C VAL A 550 22.12 -30.68 -48.95
N THR A 551 20.90 -30.20 -48.74
CA THR A 551 20.43 -28.83 -48.51
C THR A 551 20.44 -28.49 -47.01
N ALA A 552 20.44 -27.18 -46.76
CA ALA A 552 19.67 -26.47 -45.72
C ALA A 552 20.23 -26.47 -44.28
N VAL A 553 20.49 -25.28 -43.72
CA VAL A 553 19.61 -24.33 -42.97
C VAL A 553 19.82 -24.53 -41.48
#